data_AF-A0A1M7Z220-F1
#
_entry.id   AF-A0A1M7Z220-F1
#
_cell.length_a   1.000
_cell.length_b   1.000
_cell.length_c   1.000
_cell.angle_alpha   90.00
_cell.angle_beta   90.00
_cell.angle_gamma   90.00
#
_symmetry.space_group_name_H-M   'P 1'
#
loop_
_entity.id
_entity.type
_entity.pdbx_description
1 polymer ?
#
loop_
_entity_poly.entity_id
_entity_poly.type
_entity_poly.pdbx_seq_one_letter_code
_entity_poly.pdbx_strand_id
1 'polypeptide(L)'
;MSDSHQTGDIPSDWCNHVFGSFLSIYETQWEYQYGSLPTGRFIEFAAAIDVEKLNRLLKHCHERIQMGNSWPPQMGELWVLKDALTAEELLDSRIRVLSRMPENQIEKWLVQNKLFNLKHLAENKLDEQFKKYYLEARRLKEKGLLRTDVPEHPQLSSSSVKNLNDVMREDYEQKHGKRLHPRIRQILKHDSEE
;
A
#
# COMPACT_ATOMS: atom_id res chain seq x y z
N MET A 1 -18.83 52.16 16.41
CA MET A 1 -18.53 51.28 15.27
C MET A 1 -17.12 50.79 15.49
N SER A 2 -16.99 49.55 15.94
CA SER A 2 -15.69 48.95 16.24
C SER A 2 -15.21 48.27 14.97
N ASP A 3 -14.31 48.93 14.25
CA ASP A 3 -13.58 48.32 13.14
C ASP A 3 -12.63 47.28 13.72
N SER A 4 -13.10 46.03 13.75
CA SER A 4 -12.24 44.86 13.84
C SER A 4 -11.49 44.72 12.52
N HIS A 5 -10.37 45.44 12.39
CA HIS A 5 -9.40 45.12 11.35
C HIS A 5 -8.94 43.68 11.57
N GLN A 6 -9.36 42.82 10.63
CA GLN A 6 -8.78 41.52 10.40
C GLN A 6 -7.26 41.71 10.35
N THR A 7 -6.56 41.15 11.33
CA THR A 7 -5.13 40.88 11.21
C THR A 7 -4.96 40.03 9.96
N GLY A 8 -4.54 40.66 8.86
CA GLY A 8 -4.13 39.92 7.67
C GLY A 8 -2.96 39.03 8.09
N ASP A 9 -3.16 37.72 8.08
CA ASP A 9 -2.13 36.75 8.44
C ASP A 9 -0.89 37.01 7.59
N ILE A 10 0.14 37.59 8.21
CA ILE A 10 1.41 37.84 7.56
C ILE A 10 2.03 36.46 7.28
N PRO A 11 2.32 36.12 6.01
CA PRO A 11 2.89 34.82 5.67
C PRO A 11 4.27 34.64 6.32
N SER A 12 4.49 33.48 6.93
CA SER A 12 5.80 33.15 7.50
C SER A 12 6.87 32.97 6.42
N ASP A 13 8.16 33.08 6.79
CA ASP A 13 9.28 32.82 5.87
C ASP A 13 9.19 31.42 5.23
N TRP A 14 8.75 30.44 6.02
CA TRP A 14 8.47 29.08 5.52
C TRP A 14 7.34 29.08 4.48
N CYS A 15 6.24 29.79 4.74
CA CYS A 15 5.14 29.90 3.78
C CYS A 15 5.60 30.53 2.47
N ASN A 16 6.39 31.61 2.53
CA ASN A 16 6.97 32.26 1.37
C ASN A 16 7.94 31.34 0.61
N HIS A 17 8.73 30.52 1.32
CA HIS A 17 9.62 29.55 0.73
C HIS A 17 8.85 28.44 -0.01
N VAL A 18 7.81 27.88 0.61
CA VAL A 18 6.94 26.88 -0.01
C VAL A 18 6.25 27.46 -1.25
N PHE A 19 5.71 28.68 -1.14
CA PHE A 19 5.04 29.37 -2.24
C PHE A 19 6.00 29.65 -3.40
N GLY A 20 7.18 30.19 -3.10
CA GLY A 20 8.23 30.47 -4.06
C GLY A 20 8.73 29.21 -4.78
N SER A 21 8.77 28.08 -4.07
CA SER A 21 9.16 26.78 -4.66
C SER A 21 8.19 26.34 -5.75
N PHE A 22 6.88 26.43 -5.50
CA PHE A 22 5.88 26.12 -6.54
C PHE A 22 5.85 27.16 -7.66
N LEU A 23 6.01 28.44 -7.32
CA LEU A 23 6.14 29.53 -8.30
C LEU A 23 7.31 29.29 -9.25
N SER A 24 8.45 28.79 -8.75
CA SER A 24 9.61 28.50 -9.61
C SER A 24 9.40 27.36 -10.60
N ILE A 25 8.45 26.45 -10.32
CA ILE A 25 8.15 25.30 -11.18
C ILE A 25 7.12 25.66 -12.24
N TYR A 26 6.09 26.40 -11.85
CA TYR A 26 4.91 26.68 -12.69
C TYR A 26 4.86 28.11 -13.24
N GLU A 27 5.73 28.99 -12.74
CA GLU A 27 5.91 30.38 -13.17
C GLU A 27 4.57 31.11 -13.34
N THR A 28 4.29 31.61 -14.55
CA THR A 28 3.10 32.39 -14.89
C THR A 28 1.78 31.66 -14.62
N GLN A 29 1.76 30.32 -14.70
CA GLN A 29 0.55 29.52 -14.45
C GLN A 29 0.21 29.47 -12.96
N TRP A 30 1.24 29.49 -12.10
CA TRP A 30 1.05 29.60 -10.65
C TRP A 30 0.39 30.93 -10.29
N GLU A 31 0.95 32.04 -10.79
CA GLU A 31 0.43 33.38 -10.52
C GLU A 31 -1.01 33.54 -11.03
N TYR A 32 -1.32 32.97 -12.20
CA TYR A 32 -2.68 32.99 -12.73
C TYR A 32 -3.69 32.30 -11.79
N GLN A 33 -3.31 31.17 -11.19
CA GLN A 33 -4.23 30.36 -10.37
C GLN A 33 -4.28 30.79 -8.89
N TYR A 34 -3.15 31.20 -8.33
CA TYR A 34 -2.99 31.46 -6.90
C TYR A 34 -2.62 32.90 -6.55
N GLY A 35 -2.31 33.73 -7.56
CA GLY A 35 -1.82 35.10 -7.38
C GLY A 35 -0.32 35.16 -7.10
N SER A 36 0.18 36.36 -6.85
CA SER A 36 1.59 36.63 -6.56
C SER A 36 1.97 36.48 -5.08
N LEU A 37 0.97 36.37 -4.19
CA LEU A 37 1.17 36.28 -2.74
C LEU A 37 0.36 35.10 -2.16
N PRO A 38 0.90 34.41 -1.15
CA PRO A 38 0.17 33.33 -0.48
C PRO A 38 -1.07 33.89 0.23
N THR A 39 -2.20 33.20 0.02
CA THR A 39 -3.49 33.52 0.63
C THR A 39 -3.80 32.56 1.78
N GLY A 40 -4.76 32.89 2.67
CA GLY A 40 -5.01 32.15 3.92
C GLY A 40 -5.01 30.62 3.82
N ARG A 41 -5.71 30.03 2.85
CA ARG A 41 -5.72 28.56 2.64
C ARG A 41 -4.34 27.98 2.32
N PHE A 42 -3.51 28.74 1.60
CA PHE A 42 -2.14 28.34 1.32
C PHE A 42 -1.26 28.49 2.57
N ILE A 43 -1.49 29.51 3.39
CA ILE A 43 -0.77 29.69 4.67
C ILE A 43 -1.04 28.50 5.59
N GLU A 44 -2.31 28.07 5.72
CA GLU A 44 -2.69 26.86 6.47
C GLU A 44 -2.03 25.60 5.92
N PHE A 45 -2.01 25.45 4.59
CA PHE A 45 -1.34 24.32 3.94
C PHE A 45 0.16 24.31 4.20
N ALA A 46 0.83 25.45 4.04
CA ALA A 46 2.26 25.58 4.29
C ALA A 46 2.61 25.24 5.74
N ALA A 47 1.79 25.65 6.70
CA ALA A 47 1.97 25.31 8.11
C ALA A 47 1.83 23.80 8.41
N ALA A 48 1.09 23.05 7.58
CA ALA A 48 0.85 21.62 7.76
C ALA A 48 1.91 20.71 7.11
N ILE A 49 2.85 21.29 6.35
CA ILE A 49 3.90 20.54 5.66
C ILE A 49 5.29 20.85 6.20
N ASP A 50 6.13 19.83 6.18
CA ASP A 50 7.55 19.88 6.48
C ASP A 50 8.37 19.84 5.19
N VAL A 51 9.70 19.90 5.31
CA VAL A 51 10.64 19.87 4.19
C VAL A 51 10.51 18.58 3.37
N GLU A 52 10.27 17.44 4.02
CA GLU A 52 10.13 16.15 3.33
C GLU A 52 8.87 16.11 2.46
N LYS A 53 7.73 16.57 3.00
CA LYS A 53 6.48 16.69 2.25
C LYS A 53 6.59 17.71 1.13
N LEU A 54 7.28 18.83 1.34
CA LEU A 54 7.54 19.80 0.28
C LEU A 54 8.31 19.14 -0.86
N ASN A 55 9.44 18.48 -0.59
CA ASN A 55 10.24 17.81 -1.62
C ASN A 55 9.42 16.77 -2.40
N ARG A 56 8.59 15.99 -1.70
CA ARG A 56 7.67 15.03 -2.33
C ARG A 56 6.65 15.74 -3.24
N LEU A 57 6.05 16.84 -2.78
CA LEU A 57 5.14 17.64 -3.60
C LEU A 57 5.81 18.20 -4.85
N LEU A 58 7.04 18.71 -4.72
CA LEU A 58 7.79 19.21 -5.86
C LEU A 58 8.07 18.08 -6.85
N LYS A 59 8.45 16.88 -6.40
CA LYS A 59 8.59 15.70 -7.27
C LYS A 59 7.30 15.39 -8.04
N HIS A 60 6.15 15.36 -7.36
CA HIS A 60 4.84 15.18 -8.02
C HIS A 60 4.55 16.25 -9.07
N CYS A 61 4.93 17.50 -8.81
CA CYS A 61 4.74 18.60 -9.76
C CYS A 61 5.59 18.40 -11.02
N HIS A 62 6.85 18.01 -10.86
CA HIS A 62 7.74 17.70 -11.99
C HIS A 62 7.23 16.51 -12.80
N GLU A 63 6.77 15.44 -12.15
CA GLU A 63 6.17 14.27 -12.82
C GLU A 63 4.95 14.68 -13.66
N ARG A 64 4.07 15.54 -13.12
CA ARG A 64 2.91 16.07 -13.87
C ARG A 64 3.33 16.85 -15.11
N ILE A 65 4.34 17.70 -15.00
CA ILE A 65 4.86 18.48 -16.13
C ILE A 65 5.45 17.56 -17.20
N GLN A 66 6.22 16.55 -16.80
CA GLN A 66 6.78 15.55 -17.72
C GLN A 66 5.69 14.77 -18.47
N MET A 67 4.55 14.52 -17.81
CA MET A 67 3.37 13.88 -18.40
C MET A 67 2.52 14.85 -19.26
N GLY A 68 2.99 16.09 -19.47
CA GLY A 68 2.33 17.09 -20.30
C GLY A 68 1.27 17.93 -19.59
N ASN A 69 1.09 17.76 -18.28
CA ASN A 69 0.21 18.62 -17.49
C ASN A 69 1.01 19.77 -16.86
N SER A 70 1.04 20.89 -17.57
CA SER A 70 1.72 22.09 -17.09
C SER A 70 0.93 22.85 -16.02
N TRP A 71 -0.36 22.58 -15.80
CA TRP A 71 -1.14 23.35 -14.83
C TRP A 71 -0.86 22.98 -13.37
N PRO A 72 -0.72 23.98 -12.47
CA PRO A 72 -0.57 23.76 -11.04
C PRO A 72 -1.66 22.87 -10.44
N PRO A 73 -1.33 22.00 -9.47
CA PRO A 73 -2.33 21.24 -8.74
C PRO A 73 -3.28 22.18 -8.00
N GLN A 74 -4.55 21.78 -7.88
CA GLN A 74 -5.51 22.50 -7.04
C GLN A 74 -5.17 22.33 -5.55
N MET A 75 -5.62 23.23 -4.68
CA MET A 75 -5.34 23.16 -3.24
C MET A 75 -5.73 21.80 -2.64
N GLY A 76 -6.90 21.27 -3.01
CA GLY A 76 -7.34 19.93 -2.57
C GLY A 76 -6.43 18.81 -3.07
N GLU A 77 -5.85 18.94 -4.26
CA GLU A 77 -4.87 17.98 -4.79
C GLU A 77 -3.55 18.06 -4.02
N LEU A 78 -3.07 19.25 -3.68
CA LEU A 78 -1.86 19.42 -2.86
C LEU A 78 -1.98 18.73 -1.50
N TRP A 79 -3.15 18.83 -0.85
CA TRP A 79 -3.45 18.13 0.40
C TRP A 79 -3.38 16.61 0.29
N VAL A 80 -3.72 16.05 -0.87
CA VAL A 80 -3.63 14.60 -1.13
C VAL A 80 -2.19 14.22 -1.49
N LEU A 81 -1.54 15.00 -2.35
CA LEU A 81 -0.20 14.71 -2.87
C LEU A 81 0.89 14.77 -1.81
N LYS A 82 0.73 15.59 -0.76
CA LYS A 82 1.72 15.70 0.33
C LYS A 82 2.01 14.35 0.99
N ASP A 83 1.01 13.47 1.05
CA ASP A 83 1.11 12.15 1.67
C ASP A 83 1.12 11.01 0.62
N ALA A 84 1.04 11.31 -0.68
CA ALA A 84 0.98 10.30 -1.74
C ALA A 84 2.39 9.90 -2.20
N LEU A 85 2.63 8.62 -2.47
CA LEU A 85 3.90 8.18 -3.06
C LEU A 85 4.09 8.76 -4.46
N THR A 86 5.31 9.19 -4.78
CA THR A 86 5.72 9.59 -6.13
C THR A 86 5.72 8.38 -7.09
N ALA A 87 5.78 8.62 -8.40
CA ALA A 87 5.88 7.52 -9.37
C ALA A 87 7.14 6.66 -9.14
N GLU A 88 8.25 7.31 -8.82
CA GLU A 88 9.52 6.68 -8.42
C GLU A 88 9.36 5.80 -7.17
N GLU A 89 8.80 6.34 -6.08
CA GLU A 89 8.60 5.59 -4.84
C GLU A 89 7.63 4.40 -5.04
N LEU A 90 6.63 4.56 -5.90
CA LEU A 90 5.69 3.51 -6.26
C LEU A 90 6.40 2.38 -7.06
N LEU A 91 7.28 2.74 -7.98
CA LEU A 91 8.11 1.81 -8.74
C LEU A 91 9.03 1.00 -7.82
N ASP A 92 9.73 1.67 -6.90
CA ASP A 92 10.61 1.00 -5.95
C ASP A 92 9.84 0.04 -5.03
N SER A 93 8.70 0.50 -4.52
CA SER A 93 7.77 -0.33 -3.73
C SER A 93 7.31 -1.56 -4.50
N ARG A 94 7.00 -1.40 -5.78
CA ARG A 94 6.61 -2.50 -6.68
C ARG A 94 7.74 -3.52 -6.85
N ILE A 95 8.96 -3.06 -7.08
CA ILE A 95 10.16 -3.92 -7.20
C ILE A 95 10.37 -4.71 -5.92
N ARG A 96 10.28 -4.06 -4.75
CA ARG A 96 10.38 -4.71 -3.43
C ARG A 96 9.30 -5.76 -3.21
N VAL A 97 8.04 -5.45 -3.53
CA VAL A 97 6.93 -6.38 -3.39
C VAL A 97 7.09 -7.61 -4.30
N LEU A 98 7.44 -7.41 -5.58
CA LEU A 98 7.63 -8.51 -6.53
C LEU A 98 8.83 -9.41 -6.15
N SER A 99 9.88 -8.80 -5.60
CA SER A 99 11.08 -9.46 -5.09
C SER A 99 10.91 -10.06 -3.69
N ARG A 100 9.74 -9.92 -3.05
CA ARG A 100 9.46 -10.37 -1.68
C ARG A 100 10.39 -9.76 -0.61
N MET A 101 10.80 -8.51 -0.80
CA MET A 101 11.60 -7.74 0.16
C MET A 101 10.82 -6.52 0.66
N PRO A 102 9.67 -6.71 1.34
CA PRO A 102 8.83 -5.60 1.76
C PRO A 102 9.49 -4.80 2.90
N GLU A 103 9.53 -3.49 2.75
CA GLU A 103 10.05 -2.56 3.75
C GLU A 103 8.95 -2.16 4.74
N ASN A 104 7.75 -1.86 4.22
CA ASN A 104 6.63 -1.31 4.98
C ASN A 104 5.52 -2.34 5.25
N GLN A 105 4.68 -2.08 6.25
CA GLN A 105 3.49 -2.92 6.55
C GLN A 105 2.55 -3.07 5.34
N ILE A 106 2.38 -2.00 4.55
CA ILE A 106 1.59 -2.04 3.31
C ILE A 106 2.20 -3.04 2.32
N GLU A 107 3.51 -2.98 2.12
CA GLU A 107 4.22 -3.89 1.22
C GLU A 107 4.13 -5.33 1.73
N LYS A 108 4.25 -5.57 3.04
CA LYS A 108 4.06 -6.89 3.66
C LYS A 108 2.67 -7.45 3.36
N TRP A 109 1.63 -6.62 3.50
CA TRP A 109 0.25 -7.01 3.18
C TRP A 109 0.08 -7.35 1.69
N LEU A 110 0.68 -6.56 0.80
CA LEU A 110 0.64 -6.81 -0.64
C LEU A 110 1.34 -8.12 -1.00
N VAL A 111 2.50 -8.40 -0.39
CA VAL A 111 3.24 -9.67 -0.57
C VAL A 111 2.37 -10.87 -0.16
N GLN A 112 1.64 -10.76 0.95
CA GLN A 112 0.81 -11.85 1.48
C GLN A 112 -0.48 -12.07 0.66
N ASN A 113 -1.18 -11.00 0.29
CA ASN A 113 -2.55 -11.09 -0.22
C ASN A 113 -2.65 -10.96 -1.74
N LYS A 114 -1.73 -10.22 -2.38
CA LYS A 114 -1.88 -9.79 -3.78
C LYS A 114 -0.71 -10.19 -4.68
N LEU A 115 0.40 -10.71 -4.14
CA LEU A 115 1.59 -11.07 -4.90
C LEU A 115 1.32 -12.07 -6.04
N PHE A 116 0.49 -13.09 -5.78
CA PHE A 116 0.14 -14.07 -6.81
C PHE A 116 -0.48 -13.38 -8.03
N ASN A 117 -1.45 -12.49 -7.81
CA ASN A 117 -2.12 -11.75 -8.89
C ASN A 117 -1.14 -10.81 -9.61
N LEU A 118 -0.26 -10.14 -8.87
CA LEU A 118 0.72 -9.21 -9.43
C LEU A 118 1.75 -9.91 -10.33
N LYS A 119 2.19 -11.14 -9.98
CA LYS A 119 3.18 -11.89 -10.77
C LYS A 119 2.65 -12.43 -12.09
N HIS A 120 1.35 -12.66 -12.19
CA HIS A 120 0.71 -13.24 -13.39
C HIS A 120 0.05 -12.17 -14.27
N LEU A 121 0.17 -10.89 -13.90
CA LEU A 121 -0.36 -9.80 -14.70
C LEU A 121 0.59 -9.45 -15.84
N ALA A 122 0.03 -9.01 -16.97
CA ALA A 122 0.82 -8.41 -18.05
C ALA A 122 1.45 -7.09 -17.58
N GLU A 123 2.69 -6.83 -18.01
CA GLU A 123 3.50 -5.69 -17.56
C GLU A 123 2.82 -4.34 -17.83
N ASN A 124 2.14 -4.20 -18.96
CA ASN A 124 1.39 -3.00 -19.33
C ASN A 124 0.22 -2.64 -18.40
N LYS A 125 -0.30 -3.60 -17.63
CA LYS A 125 -1.39 -3.38 -16.66
C LYS A 125 -0.90 -3.39 -15.21
N LEU A 126 0.36 -3.77 -15.00
CA LEU A 126 0.90 -4.03 -13.69
C LEU A 126 0.93 -2.77 -12.83
N ASP A 127 1.25 -1.62 -13.42
CA ASP A 127 1.33 -0.33 -12.73
C ASP A 127 -0.02 0.16 -12.23
N GLU A 128 -1.03 0.12 -13.10
CA GLU A 128 -2.38 0.52 -12.74
C GLU A 128 -2.94 -0.37 -11.64
N GLN A 129 -2.71 -1.68 -11.75
CA GLN A 129 -3.20 -2.64 -10.77
C GLN A 129 -2.45 -2.53 -9.43
N PHE A 130 -1.13 -2.33 -9.46
CA PHE A 130 -0.33 -2.14 -8.27
C PHE A 130 -0.76 -0.87 -7.52
N LYS A 131 -0.98 0.24 -8.23
CA LYS A 131 -1.48 1.49 -7.65
C LYS A 131 -2.83 1.29 -6.95
N LYS A 132 -3.75 0.54 -7.56
CA LYS A 132 -5.06 0.20 -6.95
C LYS A 132 -4.90 -0.60 -5.65
N TYR A 133 -4.08 -1.65 -5.66
CA TYR A 133 -3.85 -2.45 -4.46
C TYR A 133 -3.10 -1.69 -3.37
N TYR A 134 -2.16 -0.82 -3.74
CA TYR A 134 -1.46 0.03 -2.77
C TYR A 134 -2.44 1.00 -2.09
N LEU A 135 -3.36 1.60 -2.85
CA LEU A 135 -4.41 2.46 -2.31
C LEU A 135 -5.38 1.68 -1.41
N GLU A 136 -5.77 0.47 -1.79
CA GLU A 136 -6.58 -0.45 -0.97
C GLU A 136 -5.90 -0.71 0.38
N ALA A 137 -4.63 -1.11 0.35
CA ALA A 137 -3.84 -1.39 1.55
C ALA A 137 -3.66 -0.15 2.42
N ARG A 138 -3.44 1.03 1.83
CA ARG A 138 -3.35 2.29 2.56
C ARG A 138 -4.67 2.62 3.28
N ARG A 139 -5.81 2.48 2.60
CA ARG A 139 -7.14 2.68 3.22
C ARG A 139 -7.40 1.70 4.35
N LEU A 140 -6.94 0.46 4.22
CA LEU A 140 -7.01 -0.53 5.30
C LEU A 140 -6.15 -0.13 6.49
N LYS A 141 -4.95 0.42 6.25
CA LYS A 141 -4.06 0.93 7.29
C LYS A 141 -4.70 2.10 8.04
N GLU A 142 -5.24 3.07 7.31
CA GLU A 142 -5.92 4.25 7.87
C GLU A 142 -7.14 3.85 8.73
N LYS A 143 -7.83 2.76 8.37
CA LYS A 143 -8.95 2.20 9.15
C LYS A 143 -8.52 1.30 10.32
N GLY A 144 -7.22 1.03 10.49
CA GLY A 144 -6.72 0.09 11.51
C GLY A 144 -7.03 -1.38 11.25
N LEU A 145 -7.41 -1.74 10.00
CA LEU A 145 -7.79 -3.10 9.61
C LEU A 145 -6.67 -3.85 8.88
N LEU A 146 -5.52 -3.20 8.65
CA LEU A 146 -4.39 -3.82 7.97
C LEU A 146 -3.72 -4.86 8.90
N ARG A 147 -4.04 -6.13 8.68
CA ARG A 147 -3.41 -7.26 9.38
C ARG A 147 -2.36 -7.90 8.47
N THR A 148 -1.13 -7.99 8.93
CA THR A 148 0.00 -8.59 8.21
C THR A 148 0.47 -9.89 8.86
N ASP A 149 -0.31 -10.45 9.77
CA ASP A 149 0.10 -11.64 10.50
C ASP A 149 -0.03 -12.84 9.57
N VAL A 150 1.11 -13.44 9.25
CA VAL A 150 1.15 -14.82 8.80
C VAL A 150 0.65 -15.62 10.00
N PRO A 151 -0.45 -16.37 9.91
CA PRO A 151 -0.79 -17.31 10.96
C PRO A 151 0.44 -18.21 11.15
N GLU A 152 0.92 -18.36 12.39
CA GLU A 152 2.10 -19.19 12.73
C GLU A 152 2.01 -20.63 12.19
N HIS A 153 0.83 -21.03 11.70
CA HIS A 153 0.59 -22.27 10.97
C HIS A 153 -0.17 -22.03 9.66
N PRO A 154 0.53 -21.80 8.52
CA PRO A 154 -0.11 -21.66 7.19
C PRO A 154 -0.84 -22.93 6.70
N GLN A 155 -0.69 -24.05 7.43
CA GLN A 155 -1.12 -25.39 6.99
C GLN A 155 -2.32 -25.95 7.76
N LEU A 156 -2.86 -25.24 8.75
CA LEU A 156 -4.02 -25.73 9.50
C LEU A 156 -5.17 -24.75 9.31
N SER A 157 -6.04 -25.06 8.35
CA SER A 157 -7.39 -24.50 8.36
C SER A 157 -8.03 -24.81 9.70
N SER A 158 -8.64 -23.81 10.35
CA SER A 158 -9.43 -24.01 11.58
C SER A 158 -10.60 -24.99 11.37
N SER A 159 -10.97 -25.22 10.12
CA SER A 159 -11.82 -26.30 9.65
C SER A 159 -10.98 -27.28 8.82
N SER A 160 -10.17 -28.11 9.47
CA SER A 160 -9.72 -29.36 8.84
C SER A 160 -10.95 -30.25 8.72
N VAL A 161 -11.57 -30.25 7.54
CA VAL A 161 -12.64 -31.20 7.24
C VAL A 161 -11.96 -32.56 7.17
N LYS A 162 -12.17 -33.40 8.18
CA LYS A 162 -11.63 -34.75 8.21
C LYS A 162 -12.00 -35.46 6.92
N ASN A 163 -11.01 -36.01 6.22
CA ASN A 163 -11.26 -36.82 5.03
C ASN A 163 -12.05 -38.07 5.47
N LEU A 164 -12.94 -38.59 4.61
CA LEU A 164 -13.68 -39.82 4.88
C LEU A 164 -12.74 -40.97 5.28
N ASN A 165 -11.55 -41.03 4.67
CA ASN A 165 -10.52 -42.01 5.00
C ASN A 165 -9.94 -41.83 6.40
N ASP A 166 -9.81 -40.60 6.89
CA ASP A 166 -9.31 -40.31 8.24
C ASP A 166 -10.34 -40.76 9.29
N VAL A 167 -11.63 -40.50 9.03
CA VAL A 167 -12.74 -40.98 9.88
C VAL A 167 -12.76 -42.51 9.96
N MET A 168 -12.68 -43.18 8.80
CA MET A 168 -12.68 -44.65 8.73
C MET A 168 -11.46 -45.26 9.42
N ARG A 169 -10.31 -44.58 9.34
CA ARG A 169 -9.09 -45.00 10.03
C ARG A 169 -9.20 -44.83 11.55
N GLU A 170 -9.70 -43.69 12.02
CA GLU A 170 -9.94 -43.45 13.45
C GLU A 170 -10.92 -44.47 14.03
N ASP A 171 -12.03 -44.76 13.32
CA ASP A 171 -13.01 -45.76 13.73
C ASP A 171 -12.42 -47.18 13.79
N TYR A 172 -11.55 -47.52 12.85
CA TYR A 172 -10.84 -48.80 12.85
C TYR A 172 -9.84 -48.89 14.02
N GLU A 173 -9.08 -47.82 14.26
CA GLU A 173 -8.11 -47.73 15.36
C GLU A 173 -8.80 -47.79 16.74
N GLN A 174 -9.98 -47.19 16.89
CA GLN A 174 -10.79 -47.32 18.12
C GLN A 174 -11.24 -48.75 18.38
N LYS A 175 -11.67 -49.48 17.35
CA LYS A 175 -12.22 -50.84 17.49
C LYS A 175 -11.15 -51.93 17.59
N HIS A 176 -10.01 -51.74 16.92
CA HIS A 176 -8.99 -52.78 16.75
C HIS A 176 -7.61 -52.42 17.31
N GLY A 177 -7.45 -51.20 17.86
CA GLY A 177 -6.16 -50.65 18.27
C GLY A 177 -5.26 -50.37 17.07
N LYS A 178 -3.97 -50.10 17.33
CA LYS A 178 -2.93 -49.87 16.30
C LYS A 178 -2.52 -51.16 15.55
N ARG A 179 -3.43 -52.11 15.38
CA ARG A 179 -3.16 -53.39 14.70
C ARG A 179 -3.40 -53.21 13.21
N LEU A 180 -2.40 -53.58 12.39
CA LEU A 180 -2.54 -53.63 10.94
C LEU A 180 -3.71 -54.52 10.53
N HIS A 181 -4.47 -54.08 9.52
CA HIS A 181 -5.58 -54.84 8.97
C HIS A 181 -5.12 -56.25 8.54
N PRO A 182 -5.90 -57.31 8.80
CA PRO A 182 -5.51 -58.70 8.50
C PRO A 182 -5.02 -58.92 7.06
N ARG A 183 -5.67 -58.25 6.09
CA ARG A 183 -5.29 -58.27 4.67
C ARG A 183 -3.89 -57.71 4.42
N ILE A 184 -3.51 -56.61 5.08
CA ILE A 184 -2.17 -56.00 4.95
C ILE A 184 -1.12 -56.91 5.60
N ARG A 185 -1.45 -57.53 6.73
CA ARG A 185 -0.57 -58.53 7.37
C ARG A 185 -0.30 -59.73 6.47
N GLN A 186 -1.28 -60.17 5.67
CA GLN A 186 -1.09 -61.28 4.74
C GLN A 186 -0.18 -60.88 3.56
N ILE A 187 -0.35 -59.67 3.01
CA ILE A 187 0.52 -59.16 1.95
C ILE A 187 1.97 -59.04 2.43
N LEU A 188 2.18 -58.43 3.61
CA LEU A 188 3.53 -58.31 4.21
C LEU A 188 4.19 -59.66 4.51
N LYS A 189 3.39 -60.70 4.81
CA LYS A 189 3.91 -62.06 5.01
C LYS A 189 4.30 -62.72 3.69
N HIS A 190 3.47 -62.53 2.66
CA HIS A 190 3.74 -63.05 1.33
C HIS A 190 5.00 -62.42 0.70
N ASP A 191 5.21 -61.12 0.91
CA ASP A 191 6.41 -60.41 0.43
C ASP A 191 7.68 -60.73 1.25
N SER A 192 7.54 -61.39 2.41
CA SER A 192 8.67 -61.80 3.26
C SER A 192 9.08 -63.26 3.08
N GLU A 193 8.34 -64.01 2.25
CA GLU A 193 8.59 -65.43 1.94
C GLU A 193 9.16 -65.62 0.51
N GLU A 194 9.43 -64.54 -0.22
CA GLU A 194 10.30 -64.48 -1.41
C GLU A 194 11.69 -63.90 -1.05
#